data_AF-K9GG23-F1
#
_entry.id   AF-K9GG23-F1
#
_cell.length_a   1.000
_cell.length_b   1.000
_cell.length_c   1.000
_cell.angle_alpha   90.00
_cell.angle_beta   90.00
_cell.angle_gamma   90.00
#
_symmetry.space_group_name_H-M   'P 1'
#
loop_
_entity.id
_entity.type
_entity.pdbx_description
1 polymer ?
#
loop_
_entity_poly.entity_id
_entity_poly.type
_entity_poly.pdbx_seq_one_letter_code
_entity_poly.pdbx_strand_id
1 'polypeptide(L)'
;MSGQAAAVPAAVPAAAPAITPLSIRRAFEVGIVNLRASIDRRDAMASNPPFDAHEFEVLSERILDTKVEFAKQIRRWGDRWDAVILANLYGQLIGAMPDDEGNFP
;
A
#
# COMPACT_ATOMS: atom_id res chain seq x y z
N MET A 1 39.85 36.91 30.11
CA MET A 1 38.97 36.59 28.98
C MET A 1 39.27 35.16 28.56
N SER A 2 38.43 34.20 28.94
CA SER A 2 38.60 32.79 28.57
C SER A 2 37.25 32.29 28.09
N GLY A 3 37.09 32.24 26.77
CA GLY A 3 35.90 31.68 26.12
C GLY A 3 36.06 30.18 25.98
N GLN A 4 35.18 29.42 26.64
CA GLN A 4 35.13 27.97 26.54
C GLN A 4 34.11 27.61 25.45
N ALA A 5 34.62 27.19 24.29
CA ALA A 5 33.78 26.69 23.20
C ALA A 5 33.25 25.31 23.58
N ALA A 6 31.94 25.21 23.78
CA ALA A 6 31.26 23.93 23.96
C ALA A 6 31.32 23.13 22.65
N ALA A 7 31.91 21.93 22.70
CA ALA A 7 31.91 21.01 21.58
C ALA A 7 30.48 20.50 21.34
N VAL A 8 29.93 20.76 20.15
CA VAL A 8 28.65 20.24 19.71
C VAL A 8 28.82 18.74 19.45
N PRO A 9 27.98 17.84 20.01
CA PRO A 9 28.09 16.41 19.75
C PRO A 9 27.77 16.14 18.28
N ALA A 10 28.67 15.41 17.61
CA ALA A 10 28.48 14.97 16.23
C ALA A 10 27.22 14.09 16.12
N ALA A 11 26.29 14.48 15.24
CA ALA A 11 25.12 13.68 14.93
C ALA A 11 25.56 12.34 14.32
N VAL A 12 25.22 11.24 14.99
CA VAL A 12 25.44 9.89 14.45
C VAL A 12 24.59 9.76 13.18
N PRO A 13 25.17 9.42 12.01
CA PRO A 13 24.39 9.23 10.80
C PRO A 13 23.39 8.09 11.01
N ALA A 14 22.10 8.38 10.82
CA ALA A 14 21.05 7.38 10.87
C ALA A 14 21.30 6.33 9.78
N ALA A 15 21.49 5.08 10.18
CA ALA A 15 21.67 3.98 9.25
C ALA A 15 20.44 3.86 8.34
N ALA A 16 20.67 3.69 7.03
CA ALA A 16 19.59 3.45 6.08
C ALA A 16 18.82 2.18 6.47
N PRO A 17 17.48 2.19 6.40
CA PRO A 17 16.68 1.04 6.80
C PRO A 17 17.05 -0.18 5.94
N ALA A 18 17.43 -1.27 6.60
CA ALA A 18 17.75 -2.52 5.92
C ALA A 18 16.47 -3.12 5.33
N ILE A 19 16.54 -3.51 4.05
CA ILE A 19 15.46 -4.25 3.40
C ILE A 19 15.50 -5.68 3.92
N THR A 20 14.45 -6.05 4.66
CA THR A 20 14.24 -7.38 5.23
C THR A 20 12.94 -7.97 4.67
N PRO A 21 12.76 -9.31 4.71
CA PRO A 21 11.48 -9.93 4.34
C PRO A 21 10.29 -9.30 5.08
N LEU A 22 10.45 -9.02 6.38
CA LEU A 22 9.43 -8.37 7.19
C LEU A 22 9.12 -6.94 6.72
N SER A 23 10.13 -6.16 6.34
CA SER A 23 9.90 -4.79 5.84
C SER A 23 9.21 -4.81 4.47
N ILE A 24 9.52 -5.80 3.62
CA ILE A 24 8.83 -5.98 2.32
C ILE A 24 7.36 -6.30 2.56
N ARG A 25 7.05 -7.24 3.44
CA ARG A 25 5.67 -7.59 3.79
C ARG A 25 4.90 -6.39 4.35
N ARG A 26 5.49 -5.64 5.29
CA ARG A 26 4.88 -4.43 5.86
C ARG A 26 4.63 -3.35 4.82
N ALA A 27 5.55 -3.15 3.88
CA ALA A 27 5.34 -2.22 2.78
C ALA A 27 4.14 -2.64 1.92
N PHE A 28 3.98 -3.95 1.70
CA PHE A 28 2.85 -4.50 0.97
C PHE A 28 1.52 -4.35 1.75
N GLU A 29 1.51 -4.58 3.07
CA GLU A 29 0.36 -4.30 3.94
C GLU A 29 -0.09 -2.84 3.85
N VAL A 30 0.86 -1.89 3.88
CA VAL A 30 0.59 -0.45 3.68
C VAL A 30 0.02 -0.18 2.29
N GLY A 31 0.52 -0.88 1.26
CA GLY A 31 -0.05 -0.83 -0.09
C GLY A 31 -1.53 -1.20 -0.11
N ILE A 32 -1.94 -2.29 0.55
CA ILE A 32 -3.33 -2.71 0.65
C ILE A 32 -4.19 -1.65 1.35
N VAL A 33 -3.69 -1.06 2.44
CA VAL A 33 -4.39 0.03 3.14
C VAL A 33 -4.58 1.26 2.25
N ASN A 34 -3.57 1.63 1.46
CA ASN A 34 -3.67 2.75 0.52
C ASN A 34 -4.65 2.48 -0.63
N LEU A 35 -4.73 1.22 -1.10
CA LEU A 35 -5.73 0.81 -2.07
C LEU A 35 -7.14 0.96 -1.48
N ARG A 36 -7.35 0.58 -0.21
CA ARG A 36 -8.63 0.78 0.47
C ARG A 36 -9.01 2.26 0.52
N ALA A 37 -8.09 3.13 0.93
CA ALA A 37 -8.33 4.57 0.95
C ALA A 37 -8.68 5.14 -0.43
N SER A 38 -8.11 4.58 -1.51
CA SER A 38 -8.44 4.97 -2.89
C SER A 38 -9.86 4.55 -3.28
N ILE A 39 -10.30 3.35 -2.88
CA ILE A 39 -11.69 2.88 -3.06
C ILE A 39 -12.66 3.80 -2.29
N ASP A 40 -12.37 4.09 -1.02
CA ASP A 40 -13.21 4.98 -0.21
C ASP A 40 -13.30 6.39 -0.85
N ARG A 41 -12.20 6.90 -1.41
CA ARG A 41 -12.21 8.17 -2.18
C ARG A 41 -13.13 8.08 -3.40
N ARG A 42 -13.04 7.01 -4.19
CA ARG A 42 -13.89 6.80 -5.36
C ARG A 42 -15.38 6.77 -4.97
N ASP A 43 -15.72 6.06 -3.90
CA ASP A 43 -17.09 5.96 -3.42
C ASP A 43 -17.61 7.31 -2.89
N ALA A 44 -16.74 8.09 -2.24
CA ALA A 44 -17.04 9.45 -1.81
C ALA A 44 -17.28 10.41 -2.99
N MET A 45 -16.53 10.27 -4.09
CA MET A 45 -16.77 11.03 -5.33
C MET A 45 -18.15 10.69 -5.92
N ALA A 46 -18.45 9.39 -6.07
CA ALA A 46 -19.73 8.94 -6.61
C ALA A 46 -20.94 9.41 -5.79
N SER A 47 -20.77 9.53 -4.46
CA SER A 47 -21.82 9.93 -3.54
C SER A 47 -22.02 11.45 -3.44
N ASN A 48 -21.07 12.26 -3.91
CA ASN A 48 -21.09 13.72 -3.76
C ASN A 48 -20.92 14.44 -5.12
N PRO A 49 -21.91 14.37 -6.02
CA PRO A 49 -21.88 15.15 -7.25
C PRO A 49 -22.03 16.66 -6.97
N PRO A 50 -21.49 17.53 -7.86
CA PRO A 50 -20.80 17.19 -9.10
C PRO A 50 -19.33 16.80 -8.88
N PHE A 51 -18.84 15.82 -9.65
CA PHE A 51 -17.43 15.41 -9.68
C PHE A 51 -16.91 15.34 -11.13
N ASP A 52 -15.60 15.38 -11.31
CA ASP A 52 -14.96 15.21 -12.62
C ASP A 52 -15.02 13.74 -13.06
N ALA A 53 -15.73 13.48 -14.16
CA ALA A 53 -15.89 12.13 -14.71
C ALA A 53 -14.54 11.52 -15.16
N HIS A 54 -13.63 12.33 -15.71
CA HIS A 54 -12.31 11.83 -16.14
C HIS A 54 -11.46 11.42 -14.95
N GLU A 55 -11.45 12.21 -13.87
CA GLU A 55 -10.77 11.84 -12.63
C GLU A 55 -11.35 10.54 -12.04
N PHE A 56 -12.67 10.39 -12.06
CA PHE A 56 -13.35 9.19 -11.57
C PHE A 56 -12.98 7.93 -12.37
N GLU A 57 -12.93 8.02 -13.70
CA GLU A 57 -12.53 6.92 -14.57
C GLU A 57 -11.07 6.53 -14.34
N VAL A 58 -10.15 7.50 -14.33
CA VAL A 58 -8.72 7.26 -14.08
C VAL A 58 -8.50 6.61 -12.70
N LEU A 59 -9.23 7.07 -11.67
CA LEU A 59 -9.14 6.45 -10.35
C LEU A 59 -9.70 5.02 -10.36
N SER A 60 -10.81 4.79 -11.06
CA SER A 60 -11.43 3.46 -11.18
C SER A 60 -10.51 2.45 -11.85
N GLU A 61 -9.87 2.83 -12.96
CA GLU A 61 -8.90 1.99 -13.67
C GLU A 61 -7.69 1.67 -12.79
N ARG A 62 -7.10 2.69 -12.15
CA ARG A 62 -5.96 2.49 -11.24
C ARG A 62 -6.29 1.56 -10.08
N ILE A 63 -7.50 1.66 -9.51
CA ILE A 63 -7.96 0.75 -8.46
C ILE A 63 -8.02 -0.68 -8.99
N LEU A 64 -8.60 -0.90 -10.18
CA LEU A 64 -8.72 -2.23 -10.77
C LEU A 64 -7.33 -2.84 -11.06
N ASP A 65 -6.44 -2.08 -11.69
CA ASP A 65 -5.07 -2.54 -11.99
C ASP A 65 -4.32 -2.91 -10.70
N THR A 66 -4.42 -2.06 -9.68
CA THR A 66 -3.76 -2.31 -8.38
C THR A 66 -4.36 -3.53 -7.68
N LYS A 67 -5.67 -3.73 -7.76
CA LYS A 67 -6.35 -4.92 -7.22
C LYS A 67 -5.77 -6.20 -7.84
N VAL A 68 -5.63 -6.24 -9.15
CA VAL A 68 -5.11 -7.38 -9.90
C VAL A 68 -3.63 -7.60 -9.59
N GLU A 69 -2.83 -6.54 -9.57
CA GLU A 69 -1.41 -6.63 -9.30
C GLU A 69 -1.13 -7.18 -7.90
N PHE A 70 -1.86 -6.70 -6.88
CA PHE A 70 -1.74 -7.27 -5.54
C PHE A 70 -2.19 -8.72 -5.45
N ALA A 71 -3.28 -9.12 -6.12
CA ALA A 71 -3.71 -10.51 -6.16
C ALA A 71 -2.60 -11.42 -6.73
N LYS A 72 -1.97 -11.00 -7.84
CA LYS A 72 -0.85 -11.72 -8.47
C LYS A 72 0.36 -11.82 -7.54
N GLN A 73 0.74 -10.73 -6.88
CA GLN A 73 1.88 -10.72 -5.97
C GLN A 73 1.62 -11.59 -4.73
N ILE A 74 0.43 -11.57 -4.15
CA ILE A 74 0.05 -12.43 -3.02
C ILE A 74 0.12 -13.91 -3.41
N ARG A 75 -0.40 -14.28 -4.60
CA ARG A 75 -0.35 -15.67 -5.09
C ARG A 75 1.07 -16.18 -5.33
N ARG A 76 1.98 -15.30 -5.72
CA ARG A 76 3.39 -15.59 -6.00
C ARG A 76 4.30 -15.36 -4.79
N TRP A 77 3.74 -15.04 -3.63
CA TRP A 77 4.52 -14.73 -2.44
C TRP A 77 5.31 -15.95 -1.98
N GLY A 78 6.62 -15.78 -1.80
CA GLY A 78 7.53 -16.91 -1.55
C GLY A 78 7.26 -17.61 -0.22
N ASP A 79 6.87 -16.86 0.81
CA ASP A 79 6.47 -17.42 2.11
C ASP A 79 4.95 -17.64 2.16
N ARG A 80 4.52 -18.89 2.40
CA ARG A 80 3.10 -19.25 2.43
C ARG A 80 2.32 -18.61 3.59
N TRP A 81 2.95 -18.41 4.75
CA TRP A 81 2.26 -17.84 5.90
C TRP A 81 2.00 -16.35 5.68
N ASP A 82 3.00 -15.63 5.19
CA ASP A 82 2.83 -14.24 4.79
C ASP A 82 1.81 -14.10 3.65
N ALA A 83 1.81 -15.01 2.67
CA ALA A 83 0.79 -15.01 1.61
C ALA A 83 -0.63 -15.09 2.18
N VAL A 84 -0.87 -15.97 3.15
CA VAL A 84 -2.19 -16.12 3.81
C VAL A 84 -2.55 -14.87 4.61
N ILE A 85 -1.61 -14.28 5.34
CA ILE A 85 -1.83 -13.04 6.09
C ILE A 85 -2.24 -11.91 5.13
N LEU A 86 -1.51 -11.75 4.02
CA LEU A 86 -1.79 -10.73 3.03
C LEU A 86 -3.11 -10.98 2.30
N ALA A 87 -3.42 -12.24 1.96
CA ALA A 87 -4.70 -12.61 1.35
C ALA A 87 -5.89 -12.30 2.27
N ASN A 88 -5.76 -12.59 3.56
CA ASN A 88 -6.78 -12.27 4.55
C ASN A 88 -6.97 -10.76 4.70
N LEU A 89 -5.86 -10.01 4.80
CA LEU A 89 -5.92 -8.54 4.88
C LEU A 89 -6.57 -7.94 3.63
N TYR A 90 -6.19 -8.41 2.45
CA TYR A 90 -6.80 -8.01 1.18
C TYR A 90 -8.30 -8.31 1.19
N GLY A 91 -8.70 -9.53 1.56
CA GLY A 91 -10.10 -9.93 1.62
C GLY A 91 -10.93 -9.06 2.56
N GLN A 92 -10.38 -8.72 3.72
CA GLN A 92 -11.04 -7.89 4.72
C GLN A 92 -11.21 -6.43 4.29
N LEU A 93 -10.19 -5.84 3.68
CA LEU A 93 -10.21 -4.42 3.33
C LEU A 93 -10.79 -4.17 1.94
N ILE A 94 -10.45 -4.99 0.96
CA ILE A 94 -10.71 -4.73 -0.46
C ILE A 94 -11.89 -5.55 -1.00
N GLY A 95 -12.11 -6.75 -0.44
CA GLY A 95 -13.16 -7.67 -0.86
C GLY A 95 -12.60 -8.85 -1.67
N ALA A 96 -13.41 -9.38 -2.59
CA ALA A 96 -13.05 -10.56 -3.37
C ALA A 96 -11.75 -10.35 -4.15
N MET A 97 -10.82 -11.29 -3.99
CA MET A 97 -9.55 -11.27 -4.70
C MET A 97 -9.77 -11.78 -6.13
N PRO A 98 -9.42 -10.99 -7.16
CA PRO A 98 -9.57 -11.43 -8.54
C PRO A 98 -8.63 -12.59 -8.87
N ASP A 99 -8.95 -13.32 -9.94
CA ASP A 99 -8.08 -14.30 -10.57
C ASP A 99 -6.92 -13.68 -11.36
N ASP A 100 -6.10 -14.52 -11.99
CA ASP A 100 -4.91 -14.07 -12.71
C ASP A 100 -5.26 -13.24 -13.97
N GLU A 101 -6.50 -13.39 -14.47
CA GLU A 101 -7.09 -12.64 -15.57
C GLU A 101 -7.85 -11.39 -15.11
N GLY A 102 -8.00 -11.19 -13.80
CA GLY A 102 -8.71 -10.05 -13.22
C GLY A 102 -10.21 -10.29 -13.01
N ASN A 103 -10.71 -11.52 -13.17
CA ASN A 103 -12.12 -11.82 -12.94
C ASN A 103 -12.39 -11.97 -11.44
N PHE A 104 -13.51 -11.44 -10.98
CA PHE A 104 -13.98 -11.60 -9.61
C PHE A 104 -14.92 -12.81 -9.55
N PRO A 105 -14.82 -13.66 -8.50
CA PRO A 105 -15.77 -14.75 -8.26
C PRO A 105 -17.17 -14.24 -7.91
#